data_AF-A0A840P1I2-F1
#
_entry.id   AF-A0A840P1I2-F1
#
_cell.length_a   1.000
_cell.length_b   1.000
_cell.length_c   1.000
_cell.angle_alpha   90.00
_cell.angle_beta   90.00
_cell.angle_gamma   90.00
#
_symmetry.space_group_name_H-M   'P 1'
#
loop_
_entity.id
_entity.type
_entity.pdbx_description
1 polymer ?
#
loop_
_entity_poly.entity_id
_entity_poly.type
_entity_poly.pdbx_seq_one_letter_code
_entity_poly.pdbx_strand_id
1 'polypeptide(L)'
;MTLYPVADDVLFAPGGRVVIRTYGVASATGENGDERAVSYRTWVTGVRDQPRYWRWGHFEDACHGHRKVLEWLTGRGPQPHPAATAA
;
A
#
# COMPACT_ATOMS: atom_id res chain seq x y z
N MET A 1 12.31 3.75 10.13
CA MET A 1 10.91 3.29 9.92
C MET A 1 10.95 1.78 9.82
N THR A 2 10.06 1.06 10.51
CA THR A 2 10.00 -0.41 10.46
C THR A 2 8.85 -0.83 9.56
N LEU A 3 9.09 -1.78 8.64
CA LEU A 3 8.10 -2.34 7.74
C LEU A 3 7.72 -3.75 8.18
N TYR A 4 6.43 -4.03 8.28
CA TYR A 4 5.87 -5.34 8.58
C TYR A 4 5.18 -5.86 7.31
N PRO A 5 5.68 -6.93 6.68
CA PRO A 5 5.07 -7.47 5.47
C PRO A 5 3.66 -7.97 5.76
N VAL A 6 2.70 -7.59 4.91
CA VAL A 6 1.31 -8.06 4.97
C VAL A 6 1.00 -8.91 3.74
N ALA A 7 1.25 -8.38 2.54
CA ALA A 7 1.02 -9.06 1.27
C ALA A 7 1.90 -8.48 0.16
N ASP A 8 2.30 -9.31 -0.80
CA ASP A 8 3.07 -8.94 -2.00
C ASP A 8 2.51 -9.72 -3.18
N ASP A 9 2.16 -8.99 -4.24
CA ASP A 9 1.65 -9.56 -5.49
C ASP A 9 2.37 -8.93 -6.69
N VAL A 10 2.54 -9.75 -7.72
CA VAL A 10 3.24 -9.39 -8.94
C VAL A 10 2.40 -9.80 -10.13
N LEU A 11 1.96 -8.83 -10.91
CA LEU A 11 1.18 -9.06 -12.12
C LEU A 11 2.01 -8.76 -13.36
N PHE A 12 1.82 -9.57 -14.40
CA PHE A 12 2.42 -9.37 -15.70
C PHE A 12 1.36 -8.84 -16.67
N ALA A 13 1.57 -7.63 -17.17
CA ALA A 13 0.66 -6.98 -18.12
C ALA A 13 1.40 -6.69 -19.44
N PRO A 14 0.68 -6.55 -20.57
CA PRO A 14 1.25 -6.01 -21.80
C PRO A 14 1.74 -4.60 -21.53
N GLY A 15 3.06 -4.41 -21.41
CA GLY A 15 3.69 -3.15 -20.98
C GLY A 15 4.63 -3.29 -19.78
N GLY A 16 4.63 -4.43 -19.08
CA GLY A 16 5.63 -4.74 -18.06
C GLY A 16 5.05 -5.37 -16.80
N ARG A 17 5.83 -5.27 -15.72
CA ARG A 17 5.50 -5.84 -14.41
C ARG A 17 4.84 -4.80 -13.53
N VAL A 18 3.69 -5.16 -12.97
CA VAL A 18 3.03 -4.43 -11.89
C VAL A 18 3.38 -5.09 -10.57
N VAL A 19 3.85 -4.32 -9.60
CA VAL A 19 4.18 -4.81 -8.26
C VAL A 19 3.28 -4.12 -7.25
N ILE A 20 2.67 -4.92 -6.38
CA ILE A 20 1.69 -4.50 -5.39
C ILE A 20 2.18 -4.99 -4.04
N ARG A 21 2.37 -4.07 -3.11
CA ARG A 21 2.96 -4.36 -1.80
C ARG A 21 2.15 -3.74 -0.70
N THR A 22 1.73 -4.53 0.27
CA THR A 22 1.13 -4.04 1.51
C THR A 22 2.08 -4.26 2.67
N TYR A 23 2.36 -3.18 3.41
CA TYR A 23 3.12 -3.22 4.64
C TYR A 23 2.40 -2.49 5.78
N GLY A 24 2.54 -3.00 6.99
CA GLY A 24 2.42 -2.19 8.20
C GLY A 24 3.67 -1.29 8.33
N VAL A 25 3.47 -0.04 8.68
CA VAL A 25 4.52 0.98 8.79
C VAL A 25 4.50 1.56 10.20
N ALA A 26 5.55 1.30 10.96
CA ALA A 26 5.74 1.88 12.28
C ALA A 26 6.82 2.98 12.25
N SER A 27 6.40 4.24 12.49
CA SER A 27 7.27 5.41 12.59
C SER A 27 8.16 5.34 13.82
N ALA A 28 9.41 5.82 13.75
CA ALA A 28 10.43 5.65 14.80
C ALA A 28 10.14 6.35 16.13
N THR A 29 9.12 7.20 16.21
CA THR A 29 8.82 8.01 17.38
C THR A 29 7.89 7.27 18.35
N GLY A 30 8.50 6.77 19.42
CA GLY A 30 7.84 6.35 20.65
C GLY A 30 8.88 6.33 21.77
N GLU A 31 9.12 7.48 22.40
CA GLU A 31 10.04 7.60 23.54
C GLU A 31 9.42 7.08 24.86
N ASN A 32 8.11 6.81 24.91
CA ASN A 32 7.38 6.55 26.15
C ASN A 32 6.76 5.14 26.29
N GLY A 33 7.15 4.18 25.45
CA GLY A 33 6.66 2.79 25.59
C GLY A 33 5.19 2.57 25.21
N ASP A 34 4.50 3.58 24.70
CA ASP A 34 3.17 3.44 24.10
C ASP A 34 3.19 2.53 22.86
N GLU A 35 2.11 1.80 22.64
CA GLU A 35 1.92 0.97 21.46
C GLU A 35 2.16 1.80 20.19
N ARG A 36 3.23 1.45 19.48
CA ARG A 36 3.68 2.17 18.31
C ARG A 36 2.62 2.07 17.22
N ALA A 37 1.89 3.16 16.98
CA ALA A 37 0.82 3.18 16.00
C ALA A 37 1.33 2.73 14.61
N VAL A 38 0.88 1.54 14.19
CA VAL A 38 1.21 0.98 12.87
C VAL A 38 0.18 1.49 11.89
N SER A 39 0.62 2.29 10.92
CA SER A 39 -0.22 2.64 9.76
C SER A 39 0.02 1.64 8.64
N TYR A 40 -1.02 1.10 8.04
CA TYR A 40 -0.87 0.14 6.95
C TYR A 40 -0.98 0.84 5.61
N ARG A 41 -0.19 0.41 4.64
CA ARG A 41 -0.14 1.04 3.32
C ARG A 41 0.03 -0.01 2.24
N THR A 42 -0.69 0.19 1.14
CA THR A 42 -0.50 -0.58 -0.10
C THR A 42 0.09 0.33 -1.16
N TRP A 43 1.18 -0.09 -1.80
CA TRP A 43 1.81 0.59 -2.93
C TRP A 43 1.66 -0.23 -4.20
N VAL A 44 1.40 0.45 -5.29
CA VAL A 44 1.36 -0.11 -6.63
C VAL A 44 2.38 0.63 -7.50
N THR A 45 3.29 -0.11 -8.11
CA THR A 45 4.32 0.40 -9.03
C THR A 45 4.24 -0.34 -10.36
N GLY A 46 4.73 0.29 -11.43
CA GLY A 46 4.64 -0.26 -12.80
C GLY A 46 3.28 -0.05 -13.46
N VAL A 47 2.40 0.77 -12.87
CA VAL A 47 1.07 1.11 -13.39
C VAL A 47 1.02 2.60 -13.67
N ARG A 48 1.07 2.96 -14.97
CA ARG A 48 1.10 4.34 -15.44
C ARG A 48 2.30 5.11 -14.83
N ASP A 49 2.60 6.32 -15.28
CA ASP A 49 3.92 6.96 -15.04
C ASP A 49 4.25 7.29 -13.57
N GLN A 50 3.40 6.95 -12.60
CA GLN A 50 3.57 7.32 -11.20
C GLN A 50 3.09 6.22 -10.23
N PRO A 51 3.79 6.01 -9.10
CA PRO A 51 3.34 5.10 -8.06
C PRO A 51 1.99 5.56 -7.46
N ARG A 52 1.18 4.59 -7.05
CA ARG A 52 -0.11 4.81 -6.39
C ARG A 52 -0.09 4.14 -5.01
N TYR A 53 -0.78 4.73 -4.05
CA TYR A 53 -0.87 4.14 -2.72
C TYR A 53 -2.23 4.32 -2.05
N TRP A 54 -2.48 3.44 -1.08
CA TRP A 54 -3.62 3.44 -0.18
C TRP A 54 -3.13 3.41 1.26
N ARG A 55 -3.95 3.90 2.20
CA ARG A 55 -3.71 3.83 3.63
C ARG A 55 -4.85 3.07 4.30
N TRP A 56 -4.53 2.24 5.28
CA TRP A 56 -5.49 1.47 6.05
C TRP A 56 -5.21 1.69 7.54
N GLY A 57 -6.29 1.81 8.32
CA GLY A 57 -6.20 2.06 9.77
C GLY A 57 -5.82 0.82 10.56
N HIS A 58 -6.25 -0.35 10.09
CA HIS A 58 -6.09 -1.63 10.79
C HIS A 58 -5.46 -2.71 9.90
N PHE A 59 -4.94 -3.77 10.52
CA PHE A 59 -4.30 -4.88 9.81
C PHE A 59 -5.30 -5.62 8.91
N GLU A 60 -6.50 -5.87 9.43
CA GLU A 60 -7.59 -6.54 8.72
C GLU A 60 -7.99 -5.74 7.48
N ASP A 61 -8.10 -4.42 7.61
CA ASP A 61 -8.37 -3.51 6.49
C ASP A 61 -7.25 -3.56 5.44
N ALA A 62 -6.00 -3.72 5.86
CA ALA A 62 -4.87 -3.83 4.94
C ALA A 62 -4.88 -5.15 4.15
N CYS A 63 -5.24 -6.25 4.80
CA CYS A 63 -5.40 -7.56 4.18
C CYS A 63 -6.53 -7.54 3.13
N HIS A 64 -7.71 -7.04 3.50
CA HIS A 64 -8.84 -6.91 2.58
C HIS A 64 -8.60 -5.84 1.51
N GLY A 65 -7.96 -4.74 1.90
CA GLY A 65 -7.60 -3.62 1.05
C GLY A 65 -6.65 -4.02 -0.07
N HIS A 66 -5.68 -4.91 0.21
CA HIS A 66 -4.80 -5.46 -0.83
C HIS A 66 -5.59 -6.12 -1.96
N ARG A 67 -6.58 -6.96 -1.63
CA ARG A 67 -7.47 -7.59 -2.63
C ARG A 67 -8.27 -6.54 -3.42
N LYS A 68 -8.78 -5.52 -2.75
CA LYS A 68 -9.50 -4.42 -3.42
C LYS A 68 -8.60 -3.60 -4.35
N VAL A 69 -7.31 -3.49 -4.05
CA VAL A 69 -6.33 -2.83 -4.94
C VAL A 69 -6.06 -3.67 -6.20
N LEU A 70 -6.06 -5.00 -6.10
CA LEU A 70 -6.04 -5.88 -7.28
C LEU A 70 -7.26 -5.63 -8.19
N GLU A 71 -8.45 -5.50 -7.59
CA GLU A 71 -9.68 -5.18 -8.33
C GLU A 71 -9.59 -3.82 -9.06
N TRP A 72 -8.89 -2.84 -8.46
CA TRP A 72 -8.65 -1.51 -9.07
C TRP A 72 -7.86 -1.58 -10.37
N LEU A 73 -6.91 -2.50 -10.47
CA LEU A 73 -6.20 -2.71 -11.72
C LEU A 73 -7.11 -3.21 -12.85
N THR A 74 -8.22 -3.87 -12.49
CA THR A 74 -9.24 -4.34 -13.44
C THR A 74 -10.40 -3.35 -13.63
N GLY A 75 -10.32 -2.15 -13.06
CA GLY A 75 -11.35 -1.11 -13.19
C GLY A 75 -12.49 -1.18 -12.16
N ARG A 76 -12.32 -1.91 -11.05
CA ARG A 76 -13.28 -2.01 -9.93
C ARG A 76 -12.64 -1.58 -8.61
N GLY A 77 -13.35 -1.32 -7.53
CA GLY A 77 -12.70 -1.05 -6.23
C GLY A 77 -12.19 0.40 -6.02
N PRO A 78 -11.43 0.65 -4.93
CA PRO A 78 -11.21 1.99 -4.40
C PRO A 78 -10.17 2.77 -5.19
N GLN A 79 -10.41 4.07 -5.39
CA GLN A 79 -9.43 4.97 -6.00
C GLN A 79 -8.22 5.17 -5.07
N PRO A 80 -7.00 5.25 -5.62
CA PRO A 80 -5.80 5.55 -4.84
C PRO A 80 -5.86 6.97 -4.28
N HIS A 81 -5.16 7.19 -3.18
CA HIS A 81 -4.82 8.55 -2.81
C HIS A 81 -3.88 9.13 -3.87
N PRO A 82 -4.07 10.39 -4.28
CA PRO A 82 -3.08 11.07 -5.10
C PRO A 82 -1.76 11.03 -4.34
N ALA A 83 -0.72 10.54 -5.01
CA ALA A 83 0.63 10.74 -4.52
C ALA A 83 0.86 12.24 -4.53
N ALA A 84 0.94 12.85 -3.33
CA ALA A 84 1.38 14.23 -3.24
C ALA A 84 2.72 14.30 -3.95
N THR A 85 2.75 15.00 -5.08
CA THR A 85 3.98 15.32 -5.78
C THR A 85 4.84 16.06 -4.77
N ALA A 86 5.93 15.43 -4.31
CA ALA A 86 6.96 16.15 -3.60
C ALA A 86 7.51 17.16 -4.62
N ALA A 87 7.16 18.43 -4.43
CA ALA A 87 7.71 19.57 -5.14
C ALA A 87 9.14 19.84 -4.66
#